data_AF-A0A948AFM6-F1
#
_entry.id   AF-A0A948AFM6-F1
#
_cell.length_a   1.000
_cell.length_b   1.000
_cell.length_c   1.000
_cell.angle_alpha   90.00
_cell.angle_beta   90.00
_cell.angle_gamma   90.00
#
_symmetry.space_group_name_H-M   'P 1'
#
loop_
_entity.id
_entity.type
_entity.pdbx_description
1 polymer ?
#
loop_
_entity_poly.entity_id
_entity_poly.type
_entity_poly.pdbx_seq_one_letter_code
_entity_poly.pdbx_strand_id
1 'polypeptide(L)'
;MTPIEILQQFAETTERQFFPEQAVSLAKEQWPELWPFIEQLMDRFIAKEQLSEKQSQQLFFGLMLIADLAFYDAADKVFQLCDADDDFCSDLSELLEDALTECLPTFFYLLAQGDAQPLIQLLHSDKAGMYVKSAALEALFAQLESLQAAIAQDANLSETGAELHKAAMVTAIPGMIKNMVLQRQDFALSNLAYFCIAFGLEQFKHDFEVLLRQNKLDTDVIASRSINHWELSKVRMPLASCRVQITFDIMSLQHWAGFNSKEANANVVDQWGELEALLSQPTRVISKPLAGRNDPCPCGSGKKYKKCCLG
;
A
#
# COMPACT_ATOMS: atom_id res chain seq x y z
N MET A 1 7.59 -19.75 -12.47
CA MET A 1 8.53 -19.21 -11.48
C MET A 1 8.14 -19.74 -10.11
N THR A 2 9.10 -20.11 -9.28
CA THR A 2 8.89 -20.48 -7.87
C THR A 2 8.57 -19.23 -7.02
N PRO A 3 8.00 -19.37 -5.82
CA PRO A 3 7.78 -18.23 -4.91
C PRO A 3 9.05 -17.40 -4.65
N ILE A 4 10.22 -18.04 -4.56
CA ILE A 4 11.50 -17.37 -4.36
C ILE A 4 11.88 -16.52 -5.59
N GLU A 5 11.66 -17.04 -6.80
CA GLU A 5 11.90 -16.29 -8.04
C GLU A 5 10.94 -15.10 -8.19
N ILE A 6 9.70 -15.23 -7.72
CA ILE A 6 8.72 -14.12 -7.68
C ILE A 6 9.21 -13.02 -6.72
N LEU A 7 9.57 -13.38 -5.49
CA LEU A 7 10.11 -12.43 -4.50
C LEU A 7 11.40 -11.76 -4.99
N GLN A 8 12.22 -12.50 -5.75
CA GLN A 8 13.41 -11.92 -6.37
C GLN A 8 13.04 -10.88 -7.44
N GLN A 9 12.04 -11.16 -8.29
CA GLN A 9 11.56 -10.17 -9.26
C GLN A 9 11.02 -8.90 -8.58
N PHE A 10 10.25 -9.03 -7.50
CA PHE A 10 9.80 -7.86 -6.72
C PHE A 10 10.98 -7.05 -6.20
N ALA A 11 11.98 -7.71 -5.59
CA ALA A 11 13.18 -7.06 -5.07
C ALA A 11 14.04 -6.36 -6.14
N GLU A 12 13.99 -6.80 -7.41
CA GLU A 12 14.78 -6.21 -8.51
C GLU A 12 14.13 -4.94 -9.09
N THR A 13 12.87 -4.63 -8.75
CA THR A 13 12.19 -3.44 -9.28
C THR A 13 12.78 -2.12 -8.79
N THR A 14 13.35 -2.09 -7.58
CA THR A 14 14.04 -0.90 -7.05
C THR A 14 15.23 -0.50 -7.90
N GLU A 15 15.96 -1.48 -8.44
CA GLU A 15 17.17 -1.26 -9.25
C GLU A 15 16.84 -0.90 -10.71
N ARG A 16 15.68 -1.34 -11.22
CA ARG A 16 15.38 -1.36 -12.67
C ARG A 16 14.17 -0.54 -13.11
N GLN A 17 13.39 0.01 -12.17
CA GLN A 17 12.22 0.87 -12.44
C GLN A 17 11.23 0.28 -13.47
N PHE A 18 10.99 -1.04 -13.40
CA PHE A 18 10.01 -1.73 -14.24
C PHE A 18 8.90 -2.32 -13.37
N PHE A 19 7.69 -2.42 -13.93
CA PHE A 19 6.60 -3.12 -13.28
C PHE A 19 6.67 -4.64 -13.59
N PRO A 20 6.68 -5.53 -12.58
CA PRO A 20 6.94 -6.95 -12.79
C PRO A 20 5.64 -7.73 -13.08
N GLU A 21 4.97 -7.45 -14.21
CA GLU A 21 3.65 -8.00 -14.60
C GLU A 21 3.56 -9.53 -14.46
N GLN A 22 4.56 -10.25 -14.96
CA GLN A 22 4.58 -11.71 -14.92
C GLN A 22 4.71 -12.22 -13.48
N ALA A 23 5.54 -11.58 -12.65
CA ALA A 23 5.72 -11.97 -11.26
C ALA A 23 4.44 -11.71 -10.45
N VAL A 24 3.77 -10.58 -10.70
CA VAL A 24 2.47 -10.25 -10.08
C VAL A 24 1.41 -11.29 -10.46
N SER A 25 1.30 -11.62 -11.74
CA SER A 25 0.32 -12.62 -12.22
C SER A 25 0.54 -13.98 -11.54
N LEU A 26 1.79 -14.44 -11.50
CA LEU A 26 2.15 -15.71 -10.87
C LEU A 26 2.01 -15.66 -9.34
N ALA A 27 2.20 -14.50 -8.71
CA ALA A 27 2.00 -14.30 -7.28
C ALA A 27 0.53 -14.47 -6.89
N LYS A 28 -0.41 -13.98 -7.73
CA LYS A 28 -1.85 -14.19 -7.53
C LYS A 28 -2.22 -15.67 -7.60
N GLU A 29 -1.63 -16.42 -8.54
CA GLU A 29 -1.88 -17.85 -8.72
C GLU A 29 -1.29 -18.72 -7.58
N GLN A 30 -0.15 -18.29 -7.02
CA GLN A 30 0.62 -19.02 -6.01
C GLN A 30 0.61 -18.28 -4.65
N TRP A 31 -0.46 -17.55 -4.36
CA TRP A 31 -0.56 -16.75 -3.14
C TRP A 31 -0.38 -17.55 -1.85
N PRO A 32 -0.97 -18.76 -1.69
CA PRO A 32 -0.78 -19.56 -0.48
C PRO A 32 0.69 -19.92 -0.20
N GLU A 33 1.49 -20.13 -1.23
CA GLU A 33 2.92 -20.42 -1.11
C GLU A 33 3.77 -19.16 -0.87
N LEU A 34 3.30 -18.00 -1.32
CA LEU A 34 3.99 -16.71 -1.18
C LEU A 34 3.69 -16.04 0.18
N TRP A 35 2.46 -16.20 0.68
CA TRP A 35 1.96 -15.54 1.89
C TRP A 35 2.89 -15.66 3.10
N PRO A 36 3.44 -16.83 3.46
CA PRO A 36 4.31 -16.95 4.65
C PRO A 36 5.54 -16.04 4.61
N PHE A 37 6.06 -15.72 3.42
CA PHE A 37 7.18 -14.80 3.26
C PHE A 37 6.75 -13.35 3.47
N ILE A 38 5.59 -12.97 2.91
CA ILE A 38 5.02 -11.63 3.09
C ILE A 38 4.63 -11.41 4.56
N GLU A 39 3.98 -12.37 5.18
CA GLU A 39 3.62 -12.34 6.60
C GLU A 39 4.85 -12.13 7.49
N GLN A 40 5.94 -12.85 7.22
CA GLN A 40 7.19 -12.67 7.95
C GLN A 40 7.76 -11.25 7.80
N LEU A 41 7.66 -10.64 6.61
CA LEU A 41 8.10 -9.26 6.40
C LEU A 41 7.21 -8.27 7.15
N MET A 42 5.89 -8.48 7.15
CA MET A 42 4.95 -7.69 7.95
C MET A 42 5.29 -7.76 9.44
N ASP A 43 5.55 -8.96 9.97
CA ASP A 43 5.90 -9.16 11.38
C ASP A 43 7.18 -8.42 11.77
N ARG A 44 8.20 -8.48 10.91
CA ARG A 44 9.46 -7.76 11.13
C ARG A 44 9.26 -6.25 11.08
N PHE A 45 8.48 -5.74 10.13
CA PHE A 45 8.14 -4.33 10.04
C PHE A 45 7.39 -3.84 11.29
N ILE A 46 6.36 -4.57 11.71
CA ILE A 46 5.57 -4.28 12.93
C ILE A 46 6.47 -4.29 14.18
N ALA A 47 7.44 -5.22 14.24
CA ALA A 47 8.43 -5.29 15.31
C ALA A 47 9.48 -4.16 15.26
N LYS A 48 9.39 -3.24 14.28
CA LYS A 48 10.34 -2.15 14.02
C LYS A 48 11.75 -2.66 13.71
N GLU A 49 11.84 -3.84 13.11
CA GLU A 49 13.09 -4.33 12.54
C GLU A 49 13.36 -3.63 11.22
N GLN A 50 14.63 -3.25 11.00
CA GLN A 50 15.06 -2.68 9.73
C GLN A 50 14.97 -3.72 8.62
N LEU A 51 14.17 -3.39 7.60
CA LEU A 51 14.11 -4.14 6.35
C LEU A 51 15.17 -3.60 5.39
N SER A 52 15.78 -4.46 4.58
CA SER A 52 16.57 -3.97 3.46
C SER A 52 15.64 -3.41 2.38
N GLU A 53 16.16 -2.54 1.50
CA GLU A 53 15.41 -1.99 0.36
C GLU A 53 14.69 -3.09 -0.45
N LYS A 54 15.36 -4.22 -0.68
CA LYS A 54 14.79 -5.40 -1.36
C LYS A 54 13.61 -6.02 -0.60
N GLN A 55 13.71 -6.08 0.73
CA GLN A 55 12.65 -6.59 1.59
C GLN A 55 11.48 -5.62 1.69
N SER A 56 11.74 -4.31 1.76
CA SER A 56 10.70 -3.28 1.68
C SER A 56 9.94 -3.38 0.37
N GLN A 57 10.63 -3.56 -0.76
CA GLN A 57 9.97 -3.73 -2.05
C GLN A 57 9.12 -5.01 -2.14
N GLN A 58 9.61 -6.12 -1.59
CA GLN A 58 8.83 -7.36 -1.49
C GLN A 58 7.57 -7.16 -0.65
N LEU A 59 7.69 -6.45 0.47
CA LEU A 59 6.57 -6.13 1.35
C LEU A 59 5.58 -5.18 0.66
N PHE A 60 6.06 -4.16 -0.07
CA PHE A 60 5.23 -3.26 -0.86
C PHE A 60 4.30 -4.05 -1.82
N PHE A 61 4.86 -4.91 -2.67
CA PHE A 61 4.04 -5.75 -3.56
C PHE A 61 3.15 -6.72 -2.79
N GLY A 62 3.60 -7.25 -1.66
CA GLY A 62 2.80 -8.07 -0.76
C GLY A 62 1.54 -7.34 -0.27
N LEU A 63 1.67 -6.09 0.15
CA LEU A 63 0.55 -5.25 0.61
C LEU A 63 -0.43 -4.94 -0.54
N MET A 64 0.09 -4.63 -1.73
CA MET A 64 -0.74 -4.44 -2.93
C MET A 64 -1.54 -5.70 -3.29
N LEU A 65 -0.90 -6.88 -3.21
CA LEU A 65 -1.53 -8.18 -3.49
C LEU A 65 -2.59 -8.54 -2.45
N ILE A 66 -2.37 -8.23 -1.17
CA ILE A 66 -3.39 -8.42 -0.12
C ILE A 66 -4.68 -7.68 -0.48
N ALA A 67 -4.58 -6.44 -0.96
CA ALA A 67 -5.73 -5.66 -1.38
C ALA A 67 -6.37 -6.19 -2.67
N ASP A 68 -5.57 -6.50 -3.70
CA ASP A 68 -6.04 -7.00 -5.00
C ASP A 68 -6.74 -8.37 -4.88
N LEU A 69 -6.21 -9.25 -4.03
CA LEU A 69 -6.81 -10.56 -3.73
C LEU A 69 -7.94 -10.48 -2.68
N ALA A 70 -8.19 -9.31 -2.10
CA ALA A 70 -9.07 -9.12 -0.95
C ALA A 70 -8.79 -10.16 0.15
N PHE A 71 -7.52 -10.33 0.50
CA PHE A 71 -7.04 -11.36 1.42
C PHE A 71 -7.27 -10.97 2.88
N TYR A 72 -8.48 -11.22 3.36
CA TYR A 72 -8.98 -10.72 4.65
C TYR A 72 -8.27 -11.30 5.88
N ASP A 73 -7.66 -12.49 5.78
CA ASP A 73 -6.89 -13.08 6.88
C ASP A 73 -5.69 -12.19 7.29
N ALA A 74 -5.24 -11.30 6.41
CA ALA A 74 -4.19 -10.33 6.70
C ALA A 74 -4.68 -8.99 7.28
N ALA A 75 -6.00 -8.76 7.38
CA ALA A 75 -6.57 -7.46 7.71
C ALA A 75 -6.01 -6.88 9.01
N ASP A 76 -6.04 -7.66 10.11
CA ASP A 76 -5.52 -7.22 11.42
C ASP A 76 -4.05 -6.78 11.35
N LYS A 77 -3.21 -7.52 10.61
CA LYS A 77 -1.80 -7.18 10.43
C LYS A 77 -1.61 -5.94 9.57
N VAL A 78 -2.43 -5.72 8.54
CA VAL A 78 -2.38 -4.49 7.73
C VAL A 78 -2.75 -3.28 8.59
N PHE A 79 -3.81 -3.36 9.40
CA PHE A 79 -4.18 -2.30 10.33
C PHE A 79 -3.09 -2.05 11.37
N GLN A 80 -2.48 -3.11 11.92
CA GLN A 80 -1.36 -2.99 12.87
C GLN A 80 -0.10 -2.37 12.24
N LEU A 81 0.23 -2.75 11.01
CA LEU A 81 1.35 -2.20 10.25
C LEU A 81 1.16 -0.71 9.98
N CYS A 82 -0.06 -0.29 9.66
CA CYS A 82 -0.40 1.10 9.41
C CYS A 82 -0.63 1.93 10.69
N ASP A 83 -0.72 1.30 11.87
CA ASP A 83 -0.77 1.98 13.17
C ASP A 83 0.61 2.54 13.57
N ALA A 84 1.16 3.38 12.71
CA ALA A 84 2.52 3.92 12.79
C ALA A 84 2.57 5.36 12.26
N ASP A 85 3.67 6.04 12.58
CA ASP A 85 3.94 7.39 12.10
C ASP A 85 4.17 7.38 10.58
N ASP A 86 3.68 8.42 9.91
CA ASP A 86 3.74 8.57 8.45
C ASP A 86 4.34 9.91 8.01
N ASP A 87 5.10 10.54 8.91
CA ASP A 87 5.92 11.70 8.58
C ASP A 87 6.96 11.36 7.49
N PHE A 88 7.47 12.40 6.85
CA PHE A 88 8.49 12.27 5.81
C PHE A 88 9.72 11.49 6.32
N CYS A 89 10.13 10.46 5.57
CA CYS A 89 11.20 9.51 5.92
C CYS A 89 10.90 8.60 7.13
N SER A 90 9.64 8.44 7.53
CA SER A 90 9.25 7.33 8.42
C SER A 90 9.32 6.00 7.66
N ASP A 91 9.52 4.88 8.39
CA ASP A 91 9.56 3.55 7.80
C ASP A 91 8.29 3.24 6.97
N LEU A 92 7.12 3.74 7.40
CA LEU A 92 5.86 3.55 6.69
C LEU A 92 5.78 4.40 5.42
N SER A 93 6.25 5.67 5.50
CA SER A 93 6.29 6.56 4.33
C SER A 93 7.26 6.04 3.26
N GLU A 94 8.39 5.46 3.66
CA GLU A 94 9.36 4.85 2.73
C GLU A 94 8.86 3.52 2.17
N LEU A 95 8.11 2.74 2.96
CA LEU A 95 7.55 1.47 2.49
C LEU A 95 6.44 1.66 1.44
N LEU A 96 5.52 2.59 1.67
CA LEU A 96 4.33 2.75 0.84
C LEU A 96 4.48 3.83 -0.23
N GLU A 97 5.40 4.78 -0.06
CA GLU A 97 5.59 5.91 -0.97
C GLU A 97 4.25 6.57 -1.35
N ASP A 98 4.01 6.85 -2.64
CA ASP A 98 2.76 7.42 -3.15
C ASP A 98 1.53 6.54 -2.83
N ALA A 99 1.70 5.22 -2.64
CA ALA A 99 0.60 4.33 -2.30
C ALA A 99 0.01 4.61 -0.92
N LEU A 100 0.77 5.27 -0.03
CA LEU A 100 0.27 5.74 1.28
C LEU A 100 -0.96 6.62 1.12
N THR A 101 -0.96 7.53 0.15
CA THR A 101 -2.06 8.48 -0.09
C THR A 101 -3.00 8.04 -1.21
N GLU A 102 -2.49 7.30 -2.20
CA GLU A 102 -3.27 6.92 -3.39
C GLU A 102 -4.03 5.58 -3.23
N CYS A 103 -3.49 4.63 -2.46
CA CYS A 103 -4.05 3.27 -2.38
C CYS A 103 -4.67 2.93 -1.02
N LEU A 104 -4.08 3.44 0.07
CA LEU A 104 -4.47 3.09 1.42
C LEU A 104 -5.96 3.31 1.75
N PRO A 105 -6.65 4.38 1.27
CA PRO A 105 -8.09 4.52 1.46
C PRO A 105 -8.89 3.32 0.93
N THR A 106 -8.52 2.84 -0.25
CA THR A 106 -9.14 1.66 -0.87
C THR A 106 -8.80 0.39 -0.09
N PHE A 107 -7.56 0.25 0.38
CA PHE A 107 -7.14 -0.95 1.11
C PHE A 107 -7.90 -1.11 2.42
N PHE A 108 -7.99 -0.01 3.17
CA PHE A 108 -8.77 0.05 4.40
C PHE A 108 -10.24 -0.23 4.17
N TYR A 109 -10.83 0.32 3.11
CA TYR A 109 -12.23 0.04 2.77
C TYR A 109 -12.47 -1.44 2.48
N LEU A 110 -11.61 -2.07 1.67
CA LEU A 110 -11.70 -3.49 1.30
C LEU A 110 -11.52 -4.40 2.52
N LEU A 111 -10.44 -4.20 3.28
CA LEU A 111 -10.06 -5.08 4.38
C LEU A 111 -10.96 -4.93 5.62
N ALA A 112 -11.57 -3.77 5.80
CA ALA A 112 -12.52 -3.56 6.88
C ALA A 112 -13.88 -4.24 6.64
N GLN A 113 -14.23 -4.62 5.41
CA GLN A 113 -15.49 -5.31 5.07
C GLN A 113 -16.78 -4.66 5.64
N GLY A 114 -16.80 -3.32 5.76
CA GLY A 114 -17.94 -2.60 6.35
C GLY A 114 -17.94 -2.54 7.89
N ASP A 115 -16.98 -3.16 8.57
CA ASP A 115 -16.72 -2.95 9.99
C ASP A 115 -16.01 -1.60 10.19
N ALA A 116 -16.65 -0.72 10.96
CA ALA A 116 -16.08 0.58 11.30
C ALA A 116 -14.95 0.49 12.34
N GLN A 117 -14.90 -0.58 13.14
CA GLN A 117 -14.05 -0.62 14.34
C GLN A 117 -12.55 -0.49 14.05
N PRO A 118 -11.95 -1.22 13.09
CA PRO A 118 -10.52 -1.07 12.79
C PRO A 118 -10.15 0.36 12.34
N LEU A 119 -11.03 0.99 11.56
CA LEU A 119 -10.86 2.36 11.10
C LEU A 119 -10.96 3.35 12.26
N ILE A 120 -11.96 3.20 13.12
CA ILE A 120 -12.14 4.03 14.32
C ILE A 120 -10.95 3.88 15.26
N GLN A 121 -10.36 2.68 15.38
CA GLN A 121 -9.16 2.45 16.19
C GLN A 121 -7.96 3.24 15.66
N LEU A 122 -7.68 3.19 14.35
CA LEU A 122 -6.64 4.02 13.73
C LEU A 122 -6.87 5.51 13.97
N LEU A 123 -8.12 5.98 13.84
CA LEU A 123 -8.48 7.40 14.04
C LEU A 123 -8.29 7.88 15.49
N HIS A 124 -8.28 6.97 16.45
CA HIS A 124 -7.99 7.27 17.87
C HIS A 124 -6.54 7.02 18.26
N SER A 125 -5.75 6.39 17.40
CA SER A 125 -4.36 6.03 17.72
C SER A 125 -3.50 7.27 17.92
N ASP A 126 -2.61 7.21 18.90
CA ASP A 126 -1.54 8.18 19.10
C ASP A 126 -0.28 7.87 18.27
N LYS A 127 -0.24 6.72 17.59
CA LYS A 127 0.85 6.32 16.68
C LYS A 127 0.53 6.65 15.23
N ALA A 128 -0.71 6.43 14.81
CA ALA A 128 -1.10 6.61 13.40
C ALA A 128 -0.91 8.07 12.97
N GLY A 129 -0.14 8.24 11.90
CA GLY A 129 0.13 9.53 11.30
C GLY A 129 -1.07 10.14 10.57
N MET A 130 -0.88 11.31 9.98
CA MET A 130 -1.99 12.11 9.44
C MET A 130 -2.53 11.58 8.12
N TYR A 131 -1.70 10.94 7.30
CA TYR A 131 -2.09 10.36 6.01
C TYR A 131 -2.83 9.04 6.19
N VAL A 132 -2.37 8.19 7.11
CA VAL A 132 -3.08 6.98 7.56
C VAL A 132 -4.46 7.34 8.09
N LYS A 133 -4.55 8.36 8.97
CA LYS A 133 -5.84 8.81 9.48
C LYS A 133 -6.72 9.39 8.38
N SER A 134 -6.16 10.15 7.44
CA SER A 134 -6.90 10.62 6.29
C SER A 134 -7.47 9.45 5.47
N ALA A 135 -6.66 8.43 5.18
CA ALA A 135 -7.12 7.23 4.48
C ALA A 135 -8.21 6.47 5.26
N ALA A 136 -8.07 6.35 6.58
CA ALA A 136 -9.08 5.73 7.44
C ALA A 136 -10.40 6.52 7.46
N LEU A 137 -10.36 7.87 7.43
CA LEU A 137 -11.55 8.70 7.26
C LEU A 137 -12.24 8.44 5.93
N GLU A 138 -11.48 8.44 4.83
CA GLU A 138 -12.03 8.19 3.49
C GLU A 138 -12.72 6.82 3.42
N ALA A 139 -12.08 5.77 3.94
CA ALA A 139 -12.64 4.43 4.03
C ALA A 139 -13.90 4.37 4.91
N LEU A 140 -13.89 5.00 6.09
CA LEU A 140 -15.01 4.99 7.03
C LEU A 140 -16.23 5.69 6.44
N PHE A 141 -16.03 6.85 5.82
CA PHE A 141 -17.11 7.57 5.16
C PHE A 141 -17.55 6.89 3.85
N ALA A 142 -16.67 6.14 3.16
CA ALA A 142 -17.06 5.29 2.03
C ALA A 142 -18.00 4.15 2.47
N GLN A 143 -17.79 3.55 3.65
CA GLN A 143 -18.70 2.55 4.22
C GLN A 143 -20.10 3.15 4.45
N LEU A 144 -20.18 4.35 5.03
CA LEU A 144 -21.45 5.05 5.21
C LEU A 144 -22.13 5.40 3.87
N GLU A 145 -21.37 5.88 2.88
CA GLU A 145 -21.87 6.16 1.53
C GLU A 145 -22.47 4.90 0.88
N SER A 146 -21.77 3.77 0.99
CA SER A 146 -22.21 2.47 0.45
C SER A 146 -23.53 2.02 1.09
N LEU A 147 -23.65 2.12 2.42
CA LEU A 147 -24.88 1.78 3.15
C LEU A 147 -26.05 2.68 2.75
N GLN A 148 -25.82 3.99 2.61
CA GLN A 148 -26.84 4.94 2.16
C GLN A 148 -27.29 4.66 0.72
N ALA A 149 -26.34 4.33 -0.18
CA ALA A 149 -26.64 3.98 -1.55
C ALA A 149 -27.46 2.69 -1.65
N ALA A 150 -27.16 1.67 -0.84
CA ALA A 150 -27.92 0.43 -0.79
C ALA A 150 -29.39 0.66 -0.38
N ILE A 151 -29.63 1.46 0.67
CA ILE A 151 -30.98 1.83 1.12
C ILE A 151 -31.74 2.60 0.03
N ALA A 152 -31.06 3.53 -0.66
CA ALA A 152 -31.68 4.29 -1.75
C ALA A 152 -32.10 3.41 -2.95
N GLN A 153 -31.43 2.26 -3.15
CA GLN A 153 -31.71 1.33 -4.24
C GLN A 153 -32.77 0.27 -3.88
N ASP A 154 -32.89 -0.10 -2.61
CA ASP A 154 -33.90 -1.05 -2.13
C ASP A 154 -34.61 -0.53 -0.88
N ALA A 155 -35.82 0.01 -1.08
CA ALA A 155 -36.66 0.56 -0.02
C ALA A 155 -37.12 -0.48 1.02
N ASN A 156 -36.86 -1.78 0.81
CA ASN A 156 -37.13 -2.83 1.80
C ASN A 156 -35.95 -3.09 2.74
N LEU A 157 -34.76 -2.56 2.44
CA LEU A 157 -33.61 -2.66 3.33
C LEU A 157 -33.82 -1.80 4.57
N SER A 158 -33.42 -2.34 5.71
CA SER A 158 -33.54 -1.63 6.98
C SER A 158 -32.51 -0.51 7.07
N GLU A 159 -32.96 0.70 7.40
CA GLU A 159 -32.08 1.84 7.71
C GLU A 159 -31.15 1.59 8.90
N THR A 160 -31.50 0.60 9.75
CA THR A 160 -30.79 0.24 10.98
C THR A 160 -29.28 0.06 10.77
N GLY A 161 -28.83 -0.52 9.65
CA GLY A 161 -27.40 -0.71 9.38
C GLY A 161 -26.66 0.61 9.20
N ALA A 162 -27.17 1.50 8.35
CA ALA A 162 -26.60 2.83 8.12
C ALA A 162 -26.69 3.71 9.38
N GLU A 163 -27.79 3.62 10.12
CA GLU A 163 -28.00 4.36 11.36
C GLU A 163 -27.03 3.92 12.46
N LEU A 164 -26.85 2.60 12.67
CA LEU A 164 -25.89 2.08 13.64
C LEU A 164 -24.46 2.46 13.27
N HIS A 165 -24.11 2.37 11.98
CA HIS A 165 -22.79 2.76 11.49
C HIS A 165 -22.55 4.27 11.73
N LYS A 166 -23.51 5.11 11.33
CA LYS A 166 -23.48 6.56 11.60
C LYS A 166 -23.39 6.86 13.10
N ALA A 167 -24.13 6.15 13.95
CA ALA A 167 -24.12 6.34 15.39
C ALA A 167 -22.77 5.99 16.02
N ALA A 168 -22.12 4.92 15.56
CA ALA A 168 -20.76 4.56 15.99
C ALA A 168 -19.76 5.67 15.63
N MET A 169 -19.81 6.19 14.39
CA MET A 169 -18.99 7.32 13.96
C MET A 169 -19.23 8.57 14.80
N VAL A 170 -20.50 8.97 15.00
CA VAL A 170 -20.87 10.15 15.78
C VAL A 170 -20.37 10.04 17.23
N THR A 171 -20.44 8.85 17.82
CA THR A 171 -19.92 8.61 19.17
C THR A 171 -18.39 8.73 19.24
N ALA A 172 -17.71 8.34 18.17
CA ALA A 172 -16.26 8.28 18.06
C ALA A 172 -15.61 9.65 17.74
N ILE A 173 -16.26 10.50 16.94
CA ILE A 173 -15.70 11.77 16.43
C ILE A 173 -15.12 12.70 17.50
N PRO A 174 -15.75 12.92 18.68
CA PRO A 174 -15.15 13.76 19.72
C PRO A 174 -13.78 13.28 20.19
N GLY A 175 -13.59 11.96 20.26
CA GLY A 175 -12.31 11.33 20.60
C GLY A 175 -11.27 11.51 19.49
N MET A 176 -11.68 11.35 18.23
CA MET A 176 -10.84 11.61 17.06
C MET A 176 -10.35 13.06 17.02
N ILE A 177 -11.25 14.03 17.18
CA ILE A 177 -10.93 15.46 17.23
C ILE A 177 -9.90 15.73 18.32
N LYS A 178 -10.17 15.25 19.55
CA LYS A 178 -9.26 15.43 20.68
C LYS A 178 -7.87 14.87 20.39
N ASN A 179 -7.79 13.66 19.83
CA ASN A 179 -6.53 13.02 19.49
C ASN A 179 -5.76 13.81 18.42
N MET A 180 -6.39 14.14 17.29
CA MET A 180 -5.74 14.86 16.18
C MET A 180 -5.25 16.25 16.61
N VAL A 181 -6.01 16.96 17.46
CA VAL A 181 -5.59 18.26 18.02
C VAL A 181 -4.34 18.12 18.90
N LEU A 182 -4.27 17.07 19.73
CA LEU A 182 -3.10 16.79 20.58
C LEU A 182 -1.85 16.47 19.74
N GLN A 183 -2.03 15.72 18.65
CA GLN A 183 -0.96 15.33 17.73
C GLN A 183 -0.64 16.39 16.67
N ARG A 184 -1.35 17.54 16.66
CA ARG A 184 -1.19 18.63 15.66
C ARG A 184 -1.38 18.17 14.21
N GLN A 185 -2.31 17.26 13.99
CA GLN A 185 -2.62 16.69 12.67
C GLN A 185 -3.69 17.54 11.96
N ASP A 186 -3.37 18.79 11.68
CA ASP A 186 -4.31 19.79 11.14
C ASP A 186 -4.89 19.36 9.77
N PHE A 187 -4.11 18.65 8.95
CA PHE A 187 -4.54 18.05 7.69
C PHE A 187 -5.66 17.01 7.90
N ALA A 188 -5.44 16.01 8.75
CA ALA A 188 -6.43 14.97 9.04
C ALA A 188 -7.70 15.56 9.69
N LEU A 189 -7.53 16.53 10.59
CA LEU A 189 -8.64 17.23 11.23
C LEU A 189 -9.51 18.00 10.22
N SER A 190 -8.87 18.55 9.17
CA SER A 190 -9.55 19.25 8.08
C SER A 190 -10.32 18.31 7.16
N ASN A 191 -9.77 17.11 6.89
CA ASN A 191 -10.51 16.05 6.19
C ASN A 191 -11.70 15.55 7.01
N LEU A 192 -11.57 15.43 8.33
CA LEU A 192 -12.70 15.08 9.19
C LEU A 192 -13.79 16.16 9.16
N ALA A 193 -13.42 17.44 9.18
CA ALA A 193 -14.36 18.54 9.04
C ALA A 193 -15.10 18.49 7.69
N TYR A 194 -14.36 18.24 6.61
CA TYR A 194 -14.91 18.07 5.27
C TYR A 194 -15.96 16.97 5.23
N PHE A 195 -15.66 15.79 5.76
CA PHE A 195 -16.61 14.67 5.74
C PHE A 195 -17.80 14.87 6.69
N CYS A 196 -17.61 15.51 7.84
CA CYS A 196 -18.72 15.91 8.70
C CYS A 196 -19.71 16.83 7.96
N ILE A 197 -19.23 17.77 7.13
CA ILE A 197 -20.11 18.61 6.31
C ILE A 197 -20.74 17.80 5.17
N ALA A 198 -19.93 17.01 4.45
CA ALA A 198 -20.40 16.23 3.29
C ALA A 198 -21.53 15.24 3.65
N PHE A 199 -21.52 14.70 4.87
CA PHE A 199 -22.49 13.71 5.35
C PHE A 199 -23.56 14.26 6.30
N GLY A 200 -23.67 15.59 6.43
CA GLY A 200 -24.69 16.23 7.26
C GLY A 200 -24.59 15.83 8.74
N LEU A 201 -23.42 16.07 9.34
CA LEU A 201 -23.16 15.87 10.77
C LEU A 201 -23.14 17.23 11.50
N GLU A 202 -24.24 17.99 11.40
CA GLU A 202 -24.36 19.37 11.92
C GLU A 202 -24.00 19.52 13.40
N GLN A 203 -24.13 18.45 14.20
CA GLN A 203 -23.80 18.49 15.62
C GLN A 203 -22.34 18.86 15.91
N PHE A 204 -21.41 18.68 14.94
CA PHE A 204 -20.00 19.01 15.10
C PHE A 204 -19.64 20.39 14.56
N LYS A 205 -20.60 21.16 14.02
CA LYS A 205 -20.35 22.49 13.45
C LYS A 205 -19.61 23.41 14.41
N HIS A 206 -20.10 23.50 15.64
CA HIS A 206 -19.51 24.38 16.64
C HIS A 206 -18.05 24.02 16.95
N ASP A 207 -17.74 22.72 17.05
CA ASP A 207 -16.40 22.24 17.35
C ASP A 207 -15.42 22.68 16.25
N PHE A 208 -15.78 22.50 14.98
CA PHE A 208 -14.93 22.90 13.85
C PHE A 208 -14.83 24.42 13.68
N GLU A 209 -15.86 25.20 14.01
CA GLU A 209 -15.77 26.66 14.07
C GLU A 209 -14.78 27.14 15.15
N VAL A 210 -14.74 26.45 16.31
CA VAL A 210 -13.77 26.73 17.37
C VAL A 210 -12.35 26.41 16.88
N LEU A 211 -12.15 25.25 16.26
CA LEU A 211 -10.85 24.82 15.72
C LEU A 211 -10.34 25.77 14.62
N LEU A 212 -11.24 26.24 13.75
CA LEU A 212 -10.91 27.25 12.74
C LEU A 212 -10.39 28.55 13.38
N ARG A 213 -11.08 29.06 14.42
CA ARG A 213 -10.63 30.27 15.15
C ARG A 213 -9.29 30.08 15.86
N GLN A 214 -8.96 28.85 16.23
CA GLN A 214 -7.70 28.48 16.87
C GLN A 214 -6.57 28.21 15.85
N ASN A 215 -6.83 28.36 14.55
CA ASN A 215 -5.89 28.05 13.48
C ASN A 215 -5.36 26.60 13.56
N LYS A 216 -6.28 25.66 13.78
CA LYS A 216 -6.05 24.21 13.88
C LYS A 216 -6.52 23.42 12.66
N LEU A 217 -6.92 24.12 11.61
CA LEU A 217 -7.38 23.52 10.36
C LEU A 217 -6.49 24.03 9.22
N ASP A 218 -6.18 23.12 8.32
CA ASP A 218 -5.54 23.40 7.04
C ASP A 218 -6.60 23.98 6.07
N THR A 219 -6.46 25.27 5.79
CA THR A 219 -7.40 26.00 4.92
C THR A 219 -7.21 25.71 3.43
N ASP A 220 -6.11 25.06 3.04
CA ASP A 220 -5.91 24.58 1.68
C ASP A 220 -6.69 23.27 1.43
N VAL A 221 -6.90 22.48 2.49
CA VAL A 221 -7.78 21.30 2.48
C VAL A 221 -9.26 21.71 2.51
N ILE A 222 -9.65 22.59 3.45
CA ILE A 222 -11.02 23.05 3.59
C ILE A 222 -11.12 24.56 3.79
N ALA A 223 -11.82 25.23 2.87
CA ALA A 223 -12.00 26.66 2.93
C ALA A 223 -12.77 27.09 4.20
N SER A 224 -12.33 28.17 4.85
CA SER A 224 -12.95 28.70 6.08
C SER A 224 -14.45 29.00 5.92
N ARG A 225 -14.87 29.44 4.73
CA ARG A 225 -16.30 29.66 4.41
C ARG A 225 -17.12 28.37 4.54
N SER A 226 -16.55 27.23 4.17
CA SER A 226 -17.25 25.95 4.21
C SER A 226 -17.55 25.53 5.64
N ILE A 227 -16.64 25.80 6.57
CA ILE A 227 -16.86 25.58 8.00
C ILE A 227 -17.93 26.54 8.54
N ASN A 228 -17.78 27.84 8.30
CA ASN A 228 -18.69 28.87 8.83
C ASN A 228 -20.14 28.68 8.34
N HIS A 229 -20.30 28.36 7.05
CA HIS A 229 -21.62 28.13 6.46
C HIS A 229 -22.10 26.69 6.64
N TRP A 230 -21.21 25.76 6.99
CA TRP A 230 -21.47 24.32 7.03
C TRP A 230 -21.96 23.80 5.68
N GLU A 231 -21.25 24.20 4.62
CA GLU A 231 -21.62 23.92 3.24
C GLU A 231 -20.36 23.81 2.36
N LEU A 232 -20.25 22.73 1.59
CA LEU A 232 -19.16 22.56 0.63
C LEU A 232 -19.55 23.11 -0.74
N SER A 233 -18.67 23.88 -1.38
CA SER A 233 -18.92 24.37 -2.75
C SER A 233 -19.03 23.25 -3.79
N LYS A 234 -18.37 22.12 -3.53
CA LYS A 234 -18.49 20.90 -4.31
C LYS A 234 -18.30 19.72 -3.37
N VAL A 235 -19.33 18.89 -3.24
CA VAL A 235 -19.22 17.63 -2.51
C VAL A 235 -18.56 16.59 -3.41
N ARG A 236 -17.51 15.96 -2.89
CA ARG A 236 -16.86 14.77 -3.47
C ARG A 236 -17.00 13.66 -2.43
N MET A 237 -17.92 12.74 -2.68
CA MET A 237 -18.12 11.56 -1.84
C MET A 237 -17.02 10.52 -2.14
N PRO A 238 -16.51 9.77 -1.16
CA PRO A 238 -15.38 8.86 -1.35
C PRO A 238 -15.52 7.90 -2.55
N LEU A 239 -16.63 7.15 -2.64
CA LEU A 239 -16.89 6.18 -3.71
C LEU A 239 -17.31 6.89 -5.00
N ALA A 240 -18.26 7.83 -4.95
CA ALA A 240 -18.74 8.51 -6.16
C ALA A 240 -17.67 9.37 -6.85
N SER A 241 -16.60 9.76 -6.14
CA SER A 241 -15.46 10.47 -6.71
C SER A 241 -14.26 9.57 -7.04
N CYS A 242 -14.40 8.26 -6.89
CA CYS A 242 -13.36 7.24 -7.12
C CYS A 242 -12.09 7.44 -6.26
N ARG A 243 -12.18 8.13 -5.13
CA ARG A 243 -11.09 8.23 -4.15
C ARG A 243 -10.93 6.93 -3.37
N VAL A 244 -12.06 6.29 -3.09
CA VAL A 244 -12.12 4.92 -2.58
C VAL A 244 -12.76 4.06 -3.65
N GLN A 245 -12.16 2.91 -3.93
CA GLN A 245 -12.68 1.94 -4.90
C GLN A 245 -13.21 0.70 -4.18
N ILE A 246 -14.17 0.02 -4.81
CA ILE A 246 -14.75 -1.23 -4.28
C ILE A 246 -13.95 -2.47 -4.68
N THR A 247 -12.92 -2.28 -5.49
CA THR A 247 -11.94 -3.28 -5.92
C THR A 247 -10.60 -2.59 -6.12
N PHE A 248 -9.51 -3.34 -6.02
CA PHE A 248 -8.17 -2.85 -6.36
C PHE A 248 -7.55 -3.81 -7.37
N ASP A 249 -6.89 -3.28 -8.39
CA ASP A 249 -6.12 -4.06 -9.35
C ASP A 249 -4.68 -3.56 -9.33
N ILE A 250 -3.78 -4.37 -8.78
CA ILE A 250 -2.35 -4.07 -8.72
C ILE A 250 -1.75 -3.84 -10.11
N MET A 251 -2.32 -4.42 -11.18
CA MET A 251 -1.83 -4.19 -12.54
C MET A 251 -2.01 -2.74 -13.00
N SER A 252 -2.89 -1.97 -12.36
CA SER A 252 -3.05 -0.54 -12.63
C SER A 252 -1.77 0.26 -12.33
N LEU A 253 -0.93 -0.22 -11.40
CA LEU A 253 0.31 0.44 -10.99
C LEU A 253 1.34 0.51 -12.12
N GLN A 254 1.26 -0.32 -13.16
CA GLN A 254 2.20 -0.31 -14.30
C GLN A 254 2.37 1.08 -14.95
N HIS A 255 1.37 1.96 -14.80
CA HIS A 255 1.37 3.30 -15.39
C HIS A 255 1.97 4.37 -14.48
N TRP A 256 2.30 4.04 -13.24
CA TRP A 256 2.85 5.00 -12.27
C TRP A 256 4.23 5.49 -12.70
N ALA A 257 4.58 6.71 -12.30
CA ALA A 257 5.84 7.34 -12.69
C ALA A 257 7.05 6.48 -12.28
N GLY A 258 7.00 5.83 -11.12
CA GLY A 258 8.05 4.94 -10.63
C GLY A 258 8.28 3.68 -11.47
N PHE A 259 7.31 3.27 -12.28
CA PHE A 259 7.39 2.09 -13.16
C PHE A 259 7.44 2.42 -14.66
N ASN A 260 7.26 3.70 -15.01
CA ASN A 260 7.13 4.16 -16.40
C ASN A 260 8.32 5.02 -16.83
N SER A 261 9.52 4.75 -16.32
CA SER A 261 10.71 5.48 -16.73
C SER A 261 11.10 5.07 -18.16
N LYS A 262 11.31 6.07 -19.03
CA LYS A 262 11.71 5.85 -20.43
C LYS A 262 13.04 5.11 -20.57
N GLU A 263 13.87 5.13 -19.53
CA GLU A 263 15.18 4.47 -19.47
C GLU A 263 15.05 2.96 -19.19
N ALA A 264 14.09 2.52 -18.38
CA ALA A 264 13.81 1.09 -18.15
C ALA A 264 13.32 0.40 -19.44
N ASN A 265 12.41 1.05 -20.17
CA ASN A 265 11.90 0.52 -21.45
C ASN A 265 12.96 0.48 -22.56
N ALA A 266 13.92 1.41 -22.57
CA ALA A 266 15.03 1.38 -23.52
C ALA A 266 16.04 0.27 -23.18
N ASN A 267 16.41 0.12 -21.91
CA ASN A 267 17.39 -0.88 -21.47
C ASN A 267 16.89 -2.33 -21.54
N VAL A 268 15.60 -2.59 -21.32
CA VAL A 268 15.03 -3.95 -21.44
C VAL A 268 15.02 -4.41 -22.90
N VAL A 269 14.67 -3.52 -23.84
CA VAL A 269 14.69 -3.82 -25.28
C VAL A 269 16.11 -4.03 -25.78
N ASP A 270 17.08 -3.23 -25.31
CA ASP A 270 18.49 -3.36 -25.70
C ASP A 270 19.13 -4.64 -25.11
N GLN A 271 18.85 -4.96 -23.83
CA GLN A 271 19.40 -6.17 -23.18
C GLN A 271 18.81 -7.47 -23.74
N TRP A 272 17.53 -7.51 -24.09
CA TRP A 272 16.93 -8.68 -24.76
C TRP A 272 17.44 -8.83 -26.19
N GLY A 273 17.60 -7.72 -26.94
CA GLY A 273 18.19 -7.73 -28.28
C GLY A 273 19.65 -8.23 -28.28
N GLU A 274 20.45 -7.81 -27.30
CA GLU A 274 21.83 -8.28 -27.14
C GLU A 274 21.91 -9.74 -26.69
N LEU A 275 21.03 -10.19 -25.79
CA LEU A 275 20.99 -11.58 -25.33
C LEU A 275 20.54 -12.53 -26.46
N GLU A 276 19.55 -12.14 -27.25
CA GLU A 276 19.06 -12.90 -28.40
C GLU A 276 20.10 -12.94 -29.53
N ALA A 277 20.84 -11.84 -29.75
CA ALA A 277 21.99 -11.78 -30.66
C ALA A 277 23.20 -12.62 -30.19
N LEU A 278 23.41 -12.78 -28.88
CA LEU A 278 24.43 -13.65 -28.30
C LEU A 278 24.04 -15.14 -28.41
N LEU A 279 22.77 -15.47 -28.21
CA LEU A 279 22.24 -16.84 -28.31
C LEU A 279 22.06 -17.31 -29.76
N SER A 280 21.91 -16.39 -30.71
CA SER A 280 21.80 -16.66 -32.15
C SER A 280 23.14 -16.82 -32.87
N GLN A 281 24.26 -16.51 -32.20
CA GLN A 281 25.58 -16.75 -32.76
C GLN A 281 25.95 -18.24 -32.64
N PRO A 282 26.36 -18.91 -33.74
CA PRO A 282 26.83 -20.28 -33.66
C PRO A 282 28.08 -20.30 -32.78
N THR A 283 27.93 -20.86 -31.58
CA THR A 283 29.00 -20.94 -30.59
C THR A 283 30.12 -21.81 -31.19
N ARG A 284 31.25 -21.20 -31.57
CA ARG A 284 32.46 -21.97 -31.84
C ARG A 284 32.88 -22.61 -30.53
N VAL A 285 32.59 -23.90 -30.41
CA VAL A 285 33.09 -24.74 -29.32
C VAL A 285 34.61 -24.79 -29.45
N ILE A 286 35.30 -23.91 -28.72
CA ILE A 286 36.73 -24.04 -28.48
C ILE A 286 36.85 -25.07 -27.36
N SER A 287 37.08 -26.33 -27.72
CA SER A 287 37.49 -27.35 -26.76
C SER A 287 38.86 -26.95 -26.19
N LYS A 288 38.88 -26.42 -24.97
CA LYS A 288 40.13 -26.33 -24.20
C LYS A 288 40.66 -27.76 -24.01
N PRO A 289 41.94 -28.04 -24.27
CA PRO A 289 42.49 -29.37 -24.07
C PRO A 289 42.37 -29.74 -22.59
N LEU A 290 41.72 -30.87 -22.31
CA LEU A 290 41.66 -31.45 -20.97
C LEU A 290 43.10 -31.73 -20.51
N ALA A 291 43.51 -31.15 -19.39
CA ALA A 291 44.79 -31.44 -18.78
C ALA A 291 44.94 -32.96 -18.57
N GLY A 292 46.06 -33.53 -19.01
CA GLY A 292 46.33 -34.95 -18.89
C GLY A 292 46.37 -35.38 -17.43
N ARG A 293 46.03 -36.65 -17.16
CA ARG A 293 45.93 -37.22 -15.79
C ARG A 293 47.16 -36.93 -14.89
N ASN A 294 48.35 -36.75 -15.49
CA ASN A 294 49.60 -36.48 -14.78
C ASN A 294 50.05 -34.99 -14.79
N ASP A 295 49.31 -34.11 -15.47
CA ASP A 295 49.64 -32.68 -15.58
C ASP A 295 49.31 -31.93 -14.29
N PRO A 296 49.90 -30.74 -14.06
CA PRO A 296 49.53 -29.86 -12.97
C PRO A 296 48.02 -29.58 -12.97
N CYS A 297 47.40 -29.69 -11.80
CA CYS A 297 45.97 -29.54 -11.68
C CYS A 297 45.55 -28.09 -11.93
N PRO A 298 44.58 -27.83 -12.83
CA PRO A 298 44.17 -26.47 -13.17
C PRO A 298 43.46 -25.73 -12.03
N CYS A 299 43.14 -26.38 -10.90
CA CYS A 299 42.59 -25.72 -9.72
C CYS A 299 43.65 -24.95 -8.89
N GLY A 300 44.91 -24.94 -9.33
CA GLY A 300 45.99 -24.18 -8.68
C GLY A 300 46.59 -24.85 -7.44
N SER A 301 46.23 -26.11 -7.15
CA SER A 301 46.71 -26.83 -5.96
C SER A 301 48.20 -27.22 -5.99
N GLY A 302 48.88 -27.04 -7.13
CA GLY A 302 50.26 -27.50 -7.35
C GLY A 302 50.44 -29.03 -7.43
N LYS A 303 49.37 -29.81 -7.30
CA LYS A 303 49.39 -31.28 -7.39
C LYS A 303 49.09 -31.75 -8.82
N LYS A 304 49.44 -32.99 -9.16
CA LYS A 304 49.01 -33.62 -10.43
C LYS A 304 47.48 -33.80 -10.45
N TYR A 305 46.83 -33.60 -11.60
CA TYR A 305 45.37 -33.64 -11.75
C TYR A 305 44.75 -34.90 -11.13
N LYS A 306 45.36 -36.08 -11.34
CA LYS A 306 44.89 -37.35 -10.74
C LYS A 306 44.87 -37.42 -9.22
N LYS A 307 45.70 -36.63 -8.54
CA LYS A 307 45.82 -36.65 -7.06
C LYS A 307 45.07 -35.49 -6.40
N CYS A 308 44.38 -34.67 -7.19
CA CYS A 308 43.67 -33.50 -6.68
C CYS A 308 42.17 -33.59 -6.95
N CYS A 309 41.77 -33.61 -8.23
CA CYS A 309 40.36 -33.52 -8.62
C CYS A 309 39.76 -34.84 -9.09
N LEU A 310 40.58 -35.87 -9.31
CA LEU A 310 40.14 -37.23 -9.64
C LEU A 310 40.37 -38.23 -8.50
N GLY A 311 40.43 -37.73 -7.25
CA GLY A 311 40.82 -38.45 -6.04
C GLY A 311 40.40 -39.91 -6.01
#